data_AF-A0A9E1AD99-F1
#
_entry.id   AF-A0A9E1AD99-F1
#
_cell.length_a   1.000
_cell.length_b   1.000
_cell.length_c   1.000
_cell.angle_alpha   90.00
_cell.angle_beta   90.00
_cell.angle_gamma   90.00
#
_symmetry.space_group_name_H-M   'P 1'
#
loop_
_entity.id
_entity.type
_entity.pdbx_description
1 polymer ?
#
loop_
_entity_poly.entity_id
_entity_poly.type
_entity_poly.pdbx_seq_one_letter_code
_entity_poly.pdbx_strand_id
1 'polypeptide(L)' 'MPRIGDTHAILADIGAAIGPGHRELPRLLPGRIVYINRAHRWFLVEADLGDGVKVREGFKF' A
#
# COMPACT_ATOMS: atom_id res chain seq x y z
N MET A 1 -12.55 9.88 9.13
CA MET A 1 -12.62 10.08 7.67
C MET A 1 -11.18 10.07 7.14
N PRO A 2 -10.87 9.28 6.10
CA PRO A 2 -9.53 9.26 5.53
C PRO A 2 -9.16 10.63 4.96
N ARG A 3 -7.88 11.00 5.06
CA ARG A 3 -7.33 12.22 4.47
C ARG A 3 -6.11 11.88 3.62
N ILE A 4 -5.93 12.65 2.54
CA ILE A 4 -4.75 12.51 1.68
C ILE A 4 -3.50 12.76 2.53
N GLY A 5 -2.50 11.89 2.40
CA GLY A 5 -1.26 11.94 3.16
C GLY A 5 -1.31 11.21 4.50
N ASP A 6 -2.48 10.78 5.00
CA ASP A 6 -2.55 9.94 6.20
C ASP A 6 -1.81 8.61 5.96
N THR A 7 -1.22 8.06 7.02
CA THR A 7 -0.58 6.74 6.94
C THR A 7 -1.63 5.65 7.09
N HIS A 8 -1.55 4.62 6.26
CA HIS A 8 -2.40 3.43 6.33
C HIS A 8 -1.58 2.19 5.98
N ALA A 9 -1.85 1.07 6.64
CA ALA A 9 -1.10 -0.16 6.40
C ALA A 9 -1.76 -0.98 5.27
N ILE A 10 -0.94 -1.48 4.36
CA ILE A 10 -1.30 -2.50 3.36
C ILE A 10 -0.92 -3.85 3.95
N LEU A 11 -1.88 -4.77 4.05
CA LEU A 11 -1.59 -6.15 4.46
C LEU A 11 -1.12 -6.92 3.23
N ALA A 12 0.19 -7.11 3.16
CA ALA A 12 0.84 -7.77 2.06
C ALA A 12 1.19 -9.20 2.46
N ASP A 13 0.40 -10.17 2.02
CA ASP A 13 0.80 -11.59 2.07
C ASP A 13 1.71 -11.89 0.85
N ILE A 14 2.79 -11.11 0.72
CA ILE A 14 3.70 -11.19 -0.42
C ILE A 14 4.76 -12.27 -0.12
N GLY A 15 4.39 -13.53 -0.35
CA GLY A 15 5.30 -14.67 -0.44
C GLY A 15 6.11 -14.71 -1.76
N ALA A 16 6.09 -13.64 -2.55
CA ALA A 16 6.77 -13.56 -3.83
C ALA A 16 8.01 -12.67 -3.71
N ALA A 17 9.11 -13.28 -3.30
CA ALA A 17 10.36 -13.22 -4.04
C ALA A 17 10.46 -12.12 -5.12
N ILE A 18 10.91 -10.91 -4.77
CA ILE A 18 11.25 -9.91 -5.77
C ILE A 18 12.73 -10.05 -6.14
N GLY A 19 13.00 -10.58 -7.34
CA GLY A 19 14.33 -10.61 -7.96
C GLY A 19 15.31 -11.68 -7.44
N PRO A 20 16.48 -11.83 -8.09
CA PRO A 20 17.52 -12.75 -7.65
C PRO A 20 18.16 -12.23 -6.36
N GLY A 21 18.06 -12.98 -5.26
CA GLY A 21 18.54 -12.59 -3.93
C GLY A 21 17.43 -12.29 -2.91
N HIS A 22 16.40 -13.15 -2.87
CA HIS A 22 15.18 -13.04 -2.07
C HIS A 22 15.30 -12.24 -0.76
N ARG A 23 14.60 -11.10 -0.70
CA ARG A 23 14.28 -10.39 0.54
C ARG A 23 12.80 -10.62 0.87
N GLU A 24 12.54 -11.16 2.06
CA GLU A 24 11.17 -11.25 2.57
C GLU A 24 10.60 -9.84 2.80
N LEU A 25 9.38 -9.62 2.32
CA LEU A 25 8.69 -8.36 2.52
C LEU A 25 7.97 -8.35 3.88
N PRO A 26 7.88 -7.17 4.54
CA PRO A 26 7.06 -7.03 5.73
C PRO A 26 5.61 -7.39 5.42
N ARG A 27 4.97 -8.18 6.30
CA ARG A 27 3.53 -8.51 6.21
C ARG A 27 2.62 -7.28 6.25
N LEU A 28 3.10 -6.20 6.86
CA LEU A 28 2.40 -4.92 6.96
C LEU A 28 3.31 -3.83 6.37
N LEU A 29 2.86 -3.25 5.27
CA LEU A 29 3.57 -2.18 4.58
C LEU A 29 2.95 -0.83 4.95
N PRO A 30 3.71 0.09 5.57
CA PRO A 30 3.21 1.44 5.80
C PRO A 30 3.12 2.19 4.47
N GLY A 31 1.90 2.59 4.09
CA GLY A 31 1.65 3.41 2.92
C GLY A 31 1.01 4.74 3.28
N ARG A 32 0.84 5.59 2.27
CA ARG A 32 0.17 6.91 2.37
C ARG A 32 -1.09 6.90 1.53
N ILE A 33 -2.16 7.52 2.03
CA ILE A 33 -3.38 7.72 1.24
C ILE A 33 -3.07 8.74 0.13
N VAL A 34 -3.18 8.33 -1.13
CA VAL A 34 -2.87 9.16 -2.31
C VAL A 34 -4.12 9.58 -3.09
N TYR A 35 -5.25 8.92 -2.85
CA TYR A 35 -6.52 9.25 -3.51
C TYR A 35 -7.71 8.90 -2.61
N ILE A 36 -8.80 9.68 -2.70
CA ILE A 36 -10.05 9.42 -1.98
C ILE A 36 -11.22 9.63 -2.95
N ASN A 37 -12.02 8.58 -3.13
CA ASN A 37 -13.32 8.67 -3.77
C ASN A 37 -14.43 8.70 -2.71
N ARG A 38 -14.91 9.90 -2.41
CA ARG A 38 -15.99 10.09 -1.43
C ARG A 38 -17.33 9.54 -1.89
N ALA A 39 -17.65 9.66 -3.18
CA ALA A 39 -18.92 9.19 -3.73
C ALA A 39 -19.07 7.67 -3.64
N HIS A 40 -17.97 6.93 -3.82
CA HIS A 40 -17.95 5.46 -3.78
C HIS A 40 -17.35 4.92 -2.48
N ARG A 41 -17.10 5.81 -1.50
CA ARG A 41 -16.70 5.48 -0.13
C ARG A 41 -15.45 4.59 -0.07
N TRP A 42 -14.41 4.96 -0.82
CA TRP A 42 -13.13 4.26 -0.82
C TRP A 42 -11.93 5.20 -0.99
N PHE A 43 -10.75 4.77 -0.57
CA PHE A 43 -9.48 5.50 -0.73
C PHE A 43 -8.37 4.56 -1.19
N LEU A 44 -7.36 5.12 -1.85
CA LEU A 44 -6.18 4.40 -2.36
C LEU A 44 -4.97 4.70 -1.48
N VAL A 45 -4.26 3.66 -1.08
CA VAL A 45 -3.00 3.74 -0.35
C VAL A 45 -1.87 3.33 -1.27
N GLU A 46 -0.75 4.05 -1.26
CA GLU A 46 0.49 3.70 -1.96
C GLU A 46 1.61 3.45 -0.94
N ALA A 47 2.34 2.35 -1.10
CA ALA A 47 3.56 2.04 -0.35
C ALA A 47 4.73 1.84 -1.33
N ASP A 48 5.89 2.37 -0.96
CA ASP A 48 7.15 2.20 -1.70
C ASP A 48 7.93 1.02 -1.10
N LEU A 49 8.36 0.10 -1.95
CA LEU A 49 9.12 -1.09 -1.56
C LEU A 49 10.63 -0.93 -1.79
N GLY A 50 11.08 0.20 -2.33
CA GLY A 50 12.44 0.40 -2.84
C GLY A 50 12.56 0.02 -4.31
N ASP A 51 13.70 0.40 -4.93
CA ASP A 51 14.05 0.07 -6.32
C ASP A 51 13.01 0.49 -7.37
N GLY A 52 12.20 1.52 -7.06
CA GLY A 52 11.13 2.01 -7.92
C GLY A 52 9.85 1.15 -7.90
N VAL A 53 9.80 0.11 -7.06
CA VAL A 53 8.62 -0.76 -6.92
C VAL A 53 7.62 -0.12 -5.97
N LYS A 54 6.37 0.02 -6.43
CA LYS A 54 5.27 0.57 -5.65
C LYS A 54 4.09 -0.39 -5.61
N VAL A 55 3.50 -0.54 -4.44
CA VAL A 55 2.26 -1.30 -4.24
C VAL A 55 1.13 -0.33 -3.94
N ARG A 56 -0.06 -0.61 -4.47
CA ARG A 56 -1.26 0.18 -4.22
C ARG A 56 -2.42 -0.73 -3.83
N GLU A 57 -3.15 -0.33 -2.81
CA GLU A 57 -4.34 -1.05 -2.35
C GLU A 57 -5.50 -0.08 -2.05
N GLY A 58 -6.71 -0.48 -2.42
CA GLY A 58 -7.93 0.29 -2.22
C GLY A 58 -8.73 -0.18 -1.02
N PHE A 59 -9.16 0.74 -0.17
CA PHE A 59 -9.88 0.46 1.08
C PHE A 59 -11.24 1.15 1.12
N LYS A 60 -12.25 0.45 1.62
CA LYS A 60 -13.61 0.99 1.84
C LYS A 60 -13.72 1.71 3.19
N PHE A 61 -14.58 2.72 3.31
CA PHE A 61 -14.89 3.40 4.59
C PHE A 61 -16.29 4.00 4.66
#